data_AF-W4M4L8-F1
#
_entry.id   AF-W4M4L8-F1
#
_cell.length_a   1.000
_cell.length_b   1.000
_cell.length_c   1.000
_cell.angle_alpha   90.00
_cell.angle_beta   90.00
_cell.angle_gamma   90.00
#
_symmetry.space_group_name_H-M   'P 1'
#
loop_
_entity.id
_entity.type
_entity.pdbx_description
1 polymer ?
#
loop_
_entity_poly.entity_id
_entity_poly.type
_entity_poly.pdbx_seq_one_letter_code
_entity_poly.pdbx_strand_id
1 'polypeptide(L)'
;MSEAFLGERRKSLEEAFFAQQQTELLQKLQEEKSAQTRRESLRAASGITDEAVLDQLADLDIQSETLAAVALVPLVAVAWADQSLDDKERSAILSGAQQSGLDAGQPGYQLLEGWLANPPEPALVHT
;
A
#
# COMPACT_ATOMS: atom_id res chain seq x y z
N MET A 1 -0.15 -60.02 -7.40
CA MET A 1 0.13 -58.60 -7.08
C MET A 1 -0.55 -57.80 -8.18
N SER A 2 -1.84 -57.57 -8.02
CA SER A 2 -2.82 -57.38 -9.11
C SER A 2 -2.95 -55.91 -9.54
N GLU A 3 -3.27 -55.71 -10.82
CA GLU A 3 -3.40 -54.43 -11.54
C GLU A 3 -4.13 -53.31 -10.78
N ALA A 4 -5.04 -53.64 -9.86
CA ALA A 4 -5.74 -52.69 -9.00
C ALA A 4 -4.80 -51.79 -8.18
N PHE A 5 -3.70 -52.34 -7.64
CA PHE A 5 -2.72 -51.57 -6.85
C PHE A 5 -1.95 -50.55 -7.71
N LEU A 6 -1.65 -50.90 -8.96
CA LEU A 6 -1.01 -50.00 -9.92
C LEU A 6 -1.99 -48.90 -10.39
N GLY A 7 -3.28 -49.22 -10.49
CA GLY A 7 -4.35 -48.26 -10.78
C GLY A 7 -4.55 -47.23 -9.66
N GLU A 8 -4.60 -47.66 -8.39
CA GLU A 8 -4.69 -46.75 -7.24
C GLU A 8 -3.47 -45.84 -7.12
N ARG A 9 -2.26 -46.37 -7.32
CA ARG A 9 -1.02 -45.58 -7.32
C ARG A 9 -0.98 -44.56 -8.45
N ARG A 10 -1.47 -44.92 -9.64
CA ARG A 10 -1.56 -43.99 -10.78
C ARG A 10 -2.55 -42.87 -10.48
N LYS A 11 -3.72 -43.21 -9.95
CA LYS A 11 -4.76 -42.25 -9.58
C LYS A 11 -4.28 -41.28 -8.49
N SER A 12 -3.57 -41.76 -7.47
CA SER A 12 -3.05 -40.88 -6.42
C SER A 12 -1.95 -39.94 -6.91
N LEU A 13 -1.12 -40.38 -7.88
CA LEU A 13 -0.14 -39.51 -8.53
C LEU A 13 -0.80 -38.46 -9.43
N GLU A 14 -1.85 -38.83 -10.17
CA GLU A 14 -2.65 -37.89 -10.96
C GLU A 14 -3.32 -36.85 -10.07
N GLU A 15 -3.98 -37.26 -8.98
CA GLU A 15 -4.59 -36.36 -8.01
C GLU A 15 -3.57 -35.42 -7.38
N ALA A 16 -2.37 -35.90 -7.01
CA ALA A 16 -1.31 -35.06 -6.46
C ALA A 16 -0.79 -34.03 -7.48
N PHE A 17 -0.65 -34.43 -8.75
CA PHE A 17 -0.25 -33.54 -9.83
C PHE A 17 -1.28 -32.44 -10.07
N PHE A 18 -2.57 -32.79 -10.16
CA PHE A 18 -3.64 -31.81 -10.34
C PHE A 18 -3.80 -30.90 -9.13
N ALA A 19 -3.63 -31.40 -7.91
CA ALA A 19 -3.67 -30.59 -6.70
C ALA A 19 -2.54 -29.55 -6.68
N GLN A 20 -1.32 -29.93 -7.09
CA GLN A 20 -0.20 -29.00 -7.20
C GLN A 20 -0.47 -27.91 -8.25
N GLN A 21 -0.88 -28.29 -9.46
CA GLN A 21 -1.21 -27.35 -10.53
C GLN A 21 -2.34 -26.39 -10.12
N GLN A 22 -3.39 -26.91 -9.48
CA GLN A 22 -4.49 -26.08 -8.98
C GLN A 22 -4.01 -25.06 -7.95
N THR A 23 -3.09 -25.44 -7.07
CA THR A 23 -2.52 -24.53 -6.06
C THR A 23 -1.71 -23.41 -6.73
N GLU A 24 -0.88 -23.75 -7.72
CA GLU A 24 -0.09 -22.77 -8.49
C GLU A 24 -0.99 -21.79 -9.26
N LEU A 25 -2.06 -22.28 -9.90
CA LEU A 25 -3.05 -21.45 -10.59
C LEU A 25 -3.79 -20.51 -9.64
N LEU A 26 -4.20 -21.00 -8.47
CA LEU A 26 -4.87 -20.18 -7.46
C LEU A 26 -3.94 -19.08 -6.92
N GLN A 27 -2.67 -19.39 -6.67
CA GLN A 27 -1.68 -18.41 -6.24
C GLN A 27 -1.51 -17.30 -7.28
N LYS A 28 -1.34 -17.64 -8.56
CA LYS A 28 -1.24 -16.65 -9.64
C LYS A 28 -2.47 -15.75 -9.73
N LEU A 29 -3.67 -16.33 -9.69
CA LEU A 29 -4.92 -15.55 -9.72
C LEU A 29 -5.03 -14.61 -8.51
N GLN A 30 -4.59 -15.05 -7.34
CA GLN A 30 -4.61 -14.22 -6.14
C GLN A 30 -3.59 -13.07 -6.22
N GLU A 31 -2.40 -13.32 -6.74
CA GLU A 31 -1.36 -12.32 -6.98
C GLU A 31 -1.85 -11.26 -7.97
N GLU A 32 -2.35 -11.67 -9.14
CA GLU A 32 -2.90 -10.80 -10.17
C GLU A 32 -4.04 -9.92 -9.63
N LYS A 33 -4.99 -10.55 -8.91
CA LYS A 33 -6.09 -9.82 -8.28
C LYS A 33 -5.58 -8.82 -7.24
N SER A 34 -4.61 -9.20 -6.42
CA SER A 34 -4.06 -8.30 -5.40
C SER A 34 -3.33 -7.11 -6.02
N ALA A 35 -2.63 -7.32 -7.13
CA ALA A 35 -1.93 -6.25 -7.86
C ALA A 35 -2.94 -5.30 -8.51
N GLN A 36 -4.02 -5.85 -9.08
CA GLN A 36 -5.10 -5.04 -9.63
C GLN A 36 -5.80 -4.19 -8.55
N THR A 37 -6.16 -4.79 -7.41
CA THR A 37 -6.78 -4.05 -6.29
C THR A 37 -5.86 -2.92 -5.79
N ARG A 38 -4.55 -3.17 -5.69
CA ARG A 38 -3.57 -2.14 -5.28
C ARG A 38 -3.48 -1.00 -6.30
N ARG A 39 -3.47 -1.31 -7.60
CA ARG A 39 -3.51 -0.27 -8.64
C ARG A 39 -4.77 0.58 -8.54
N GLU A 40 -5.92 -0.06 -8.34
CA GLU A 40 -7.21 0.64 -8.24
C GLU A 40 -7.25 1.55 -7.00
N SER A 41 -6.71 1.11 -5.85
CA SER A 41 -6.64 1.96 -4.66
C SER A 41 -5.69 3.14 -4.83
N LEU A 42 -4.50 2.92 -5.43
CA LEU A 42 -3.55 3.99 -5.73
C LEU A 42 -4.11 5.01 -6.73
N ARG A 43 -4.81 4.53 -7.77
CA ARG A 43 -5.51 5.38 -8.74
C ARG A 43 -6.58 6.24 -8.07
N ALA A 44 -7.39 5.64 -7.20
CA ALA A 44 -8.43 6.35 -6.47
C ALA A 44 -7.86 7.42 -5.51
N ALA A 45 -6.76 7.10 -4.81
CA ALA A 45 -6.15 8.00 -3.84
C ALA A 45 -5.39 9.17 -4.48
N SER A 46 -4.78 8.97 -5.65
CA SER A 46 -3.91 9.97 -6.30
C SER A 46 -4.50 10.67 -7.52
N GLY A 47 -5.51 10.07 -8.16
CA GLY A 47 -5.98 10.49 -9.47
C GLY A 47 -5.01 10.19 -10.62
N ILE A 48 -3.89 9.50 -10.38
CA ILE A 48 -2.93 9.11 -11.41
C ILE A 48 -3.59 8.07 -12.33
N THR A 49 -3.60 8.37 -13.63
CA THR A 49 -4.17 7.49 -14.67
C THR A 49 -3.13 6.63 -15.36
N ASP A 50 -1.85 7.02 -15.31
CA ASP A 50 -0.74 6.28 -15.91
C ASP A 50 -0.46 4.99 -15.13
N GLU A 51 -0.65 3.85 -15.79
CA GLU A 51 -0.45 2.53 -15.21
C GLU A 51 1.01 2.24 -14.86
N ALA A 52 1.96 2.75 -15.66
CA ALA A 52 3.38 2.54 -15.40
C ALA A 52 3.82 3.24 -14.10
N VAL A 53 3.23 4.40 -13.80
CA VAL A 53 3.49 5.12 -12.54
C VAL A 53 2.85 4.38 -11.36
N LEU A 54 1.62 3.91 -11.51
CA LEU A 54 0.95 3.12 -10.46
C LEU A 54 1.70 1.82 -10.15
N ASP A 55 2.26 1.17 -11.17
CA ASP A 55 3.12 -0.01 -11.01
C ASP A 55 4.41 0.34 -10.27
N GLN A 56 5.09 1.42 -10.63
CA GLN A 56 6.29 1.86 -9.91
C GLN A 56 6.01 2.19 -8.45
N LEU A 57 4.87 2.83 -8.16
CA LEU A 57 4.45 3.08 -6.77
C LEU A 57 4.23 1.77 -6.01
N ALA A 58 3.55 0.80 -6.63
CA ALA A 58 3.33 -0.51 -6.03
C ALA A 58 4.65 -1.30 -5.82
N ASP A 59 5.59 -1.21 -6.76
CA ASP A 59 6.92 -1.83 -6.67
C ASP A 59 7.78 -1.23 -5.55
N LEU A 60 7.58 0.05 -5.25
CA LEU A 60 8.20 0.75 -4.12
C LEU A 60 7.49 0.48 -2.78
N ASP A 61 6.53 -0.45 -2.75
CA ASP A 61 5.67 -0.77 -1.60
C ASP A 61 4.89 0.44 -1.07
N ILE A 62 4.62 1.42 -1.95
CA ILE A 62 3.81 2.59 -1.62
C ILE A 62 2.34 2.19 -1.68
N GLN A 63 1.67 2.37 -0.55
CA GLN A 63 0.24 2.09 -0.39
C GLN A 63 -0.55 3.39 -0.53
N SER A 64 -1.86 3.29 -0.81
CA SER A 64 -2.79 4.43 -0.90
C SER A 64 -2.76 5.36 0.32
N GLU A 65 -2.58 4.77 1.50
CA GLU A 65 -2.55 5.41 2.80
C GLU A 65 -1.26 6.25 2.97
N THR A 66 -0.13 5.70 2.54
CA THR A 66 1.17 6.40 2.57
C THR A 66 1.19 7.53 1.53
N LEU A 67 0.56 7.30 0.38
CA LEU A 67 0.42 8.31 -0.67
C LEU A 67 -0.44 9.50 -0.21
N ALA A 68 -1.49 9.25 0.57
CA ALA A 68 -2.29 10.31 1.19
C ALA A 68 -1.46 11.18 2.14
N ALA A 69 -0.49 10.62 2.87
CA ALA A 69 0.43 11.42 3.68
C ALA A 69 1.35 12.29 2.82
N VAL A 70 1.87 11.80 1.69
CA VAL A 70 2.68 12.60 0.76
C VAL A 70 1.90 13.82 0.25
N ALA A 71 0.60 13.69 0.00
CA ALA A 71 -0.25 14.82 -0.39
C ALA A 71 -0.35 15.91 0.69
N LEU A 72 -0.07 15.60 1.96
CA LEU A 72 -0.05 16.55 3.07
C LEU A 72 1.31 17.26 3.26
N VAL A 73 2.37 16.84 2.56
CA VAL A 73 3.71 17.45 2.66
C VAL A 73 3.69 18.96 2.44
N PRO A 74 2.96 19.53 1.44
CA PRO A 74 2.89 20.98 1.27
C PRO A 74 2.32 21.70 2.50
N LEU A 75 1.33 21.11 3.18
CA LEU A 75 0.76 21.68 4.40
C LEU A 75 1.77 21.66 5.56
N VAL A 76 2.51 20.55 5.70
CA VAL A 76 3.61 20.43 6.67
C VAL A 76 4.71 21.47 6.40
N ALA A 77 5.04 21.70 5.12
CA ALA A 77 6.03 22.70 4.72
C ALA A 77 5.63 24.11 5.16
N VAL A 78 4.35 24.45 4.98
CA VAL A 78 3.79 25.74 5.44
C VAL A 78 3.82 25.84 6.96
N ALA A 79 3.51 24.75 7.66
CA ALA A 79 3.50 24.72 9.13
C ALA A 79 4.89 24.90 9.74
N TRP A 80 5.97 24.53 9.03
CA TRP A 80 7.35 24.75 9.47
C TRP A 80 7.98 26.03 8.91
N ALA A 81 7.24 26.85 8.17
CA ALA A 81 7.80 28.01 7.46
C ALA A 81 8.40 29.08 8.39
N ASP A 82 7.91 29.19 9.62
CA ASP A 82 8.39 30.10 10.65
C ASP A 82 9.45 29.48 11.59
N GLN A 83 9.88 28.25 11.30
CA GLN A 83 10.82 27.43 12.08
C GLN A 83 10.31 26.98 13.46
N SER A 84 9.01 27.14 13.76
CA SER A 84 8.42 26.69 15.01
C SER A 84 6.99 26.22 14.83
N LEU A 85 6.72 24.94 15.12
CA LEU A 85 5.35 24.42 15.15
C LEU A 85 4.81 24.46 16.59
N ASP A 86 3.68 25.13 16.83
CA ASP A 86 3.03 25.10 18.14
C ASP A 86 2.06 23.91 18.31
N ASP A 87 1.69 23.61 19.55
CA ASP A 87 0.79 22.48 19.86
C ASP A 87 -0.62 22.65 19.26
N LYS A 88 -1.07 23.90 19.04
CA LYS A 88 -2.40 24.18 18.48
C LYS A 88 -2.41 23.93 16.98
N GLU A 89 -1.38 24.35 16.27
CA GLU A 89 -1.16 24.08 14.85
C GLU A 89 -1.01 22.59 14.60
N ARG A 90 -0.20 21.91 15.43
CA ARG A 90 -0.08 20.45 15.40
C ARG A 90 -1.45 19.78 15.52
N SER A 91 -2.24 20.17 16.52
CA SER A 91 -3.57 19.61 16.76
C SER A 91 -4.54 19.91 15.61
N ALA A 92 -4.48 21.11 15.04
CA ALA A 92 -5.31 21.51 13.91
C ALA A 92 -5.01 20.69 12.65
N ILE A 93 -3.72 20.47 12.34
CA ILE A 93 -3.29 19.66 11.19
C ILE A 93 -3.71 18.20 11.37
N LEU A 94 -3.48 17.61 12.54
CA LEU A 94 -3.90 16.22 12.82
C LEU A 94 -5.42 16.06 12.76
N SER A 95 -6.18 17.02 13.28
CA SER A 95 -7.64 17.02 13.21
C SER A 95 -8.14 17.14 11.77
N GLY A 96 -7.51 17.99 10.95
CA GLY A 96 -7.82 18.13 9.53
C GLY A 96 -7.48 16.88 8.73
N ALA A 97 -6.37 16.21 9.07
CA ALA A 97 -5.99 14.93 8.46
C ALA A 97 -7.03 13.83 8.75
N GLN A 98 -7.49 13.71 10.00
CA GLN A 98 -8.56 12.77 10.36
C GLN A 98 -9.88 13.06 9.62
N GLN A 99 -10.26 14.33 9.51
CA GLN A 99 -11.45 14.73 8.73
C GLN A 99 -11.31 14.40 7.23
N SER A 100 -10.09 14.29 6.74
CA SER A 100 -9.76 13.91 5.37
C SER A 100 -9.63 12.40 5.16
N GLY A 101 -9.94 11.59 6.20
CA GLY A 101 -9.91 10.12 6.15
C GLY A 101 -8.57 9.49 6.55
N LEU A 102 -7.63 10.28 7.08
CA LEU A 102 -6.35 9.78 7.60
C LEU A 102 -6.48 9.48 9.11
N ASP A 103 -6.96 8.28 9.44
CA ASP A 103 -7.24 7.92 10.84
C ASP A 103 -5.99 7.59 11.65
N ALA A 104 -6.09 7.81 12.97
CA ALA A 104 -5.08 7.40 13.93
C ALA A 104 -4.84 5.87 13.85
N GLY A 105 -3.58 5.48 13.69
CA GLY A 105 -3.17 4.07 13.55
C GLY A 105 -2.89 3.65 12.10
N GLN A 106 -3.28 4.45 11.09
CA GLN A 106 -2.85 4.22 9.72
C GLN A 106 -1.38 4.66 9.51
N PRO A 107 -0.62 4.00 8.63
CA PRO A 107 0.77 4.37 8.35
C PRO A 107 0.95 5.83 7.95
N GLY A 108 0.04 6.38 7.15
CA GLY A 108 0.07 7.77 6.72
C GLY A 108 -0.07 8.77 7.88
N TYR A 109 -0.90 8.45 8.88
CA TYR A 109 -1.06 9.28 10.09
C TYR A 109 0.21 9.28 10.94
N GLN A 110 0.84 8.12 11.10
CA GLN A 110 2.11 8.01 11.82
C GLN A 110 3.23 8.79 11.13
N LEU A 111 3.27 8.77 9.80
CA LEU A 111 4.24 9.54 9.02
C LEU A 111 4.03 11.05 9.22
N LEU A 112 2.78 11.51 9.18
CA LEU A 112 2.42 12.90 9.46
C LEU A 112 2.81 13.31 10.89
N GLU A 113 2.53 12.49 11.90
CA GLU A 113 2.94 12.77 13.29
C GLU A 113 4.46 12.93 13.42
N GLY A 114 5.22 12.10 12.70
CA GLY A 114 6.67 12.18 12.62
C GLY A 114 7.15 13.50 12.02
N TRP A 115 6.54 13.93 10.92
CA TRP A 115 6.87 15.20 10.26
C TRP A 115 6.43 16.45 11.03
N LEU A 116 5.42 16.33 11.89
CA LEU A 116 5.05 17.41 12.83
C LEU A 116 5.94 17.42 14.08
N ALA A 117 6.63 16.32 14.39
CA ALA A 117 7.62 16.28 15.47
C ALA A 117 8.99 16.80 15.01
N ASN A 118 9.39 16.45 13.78
CA ASN A 118 10.60 16.94 13.15
C ASN A 118 10.30 17.30 11.69
N PRO A 119 10.81 18.41 11.17
CA PRO A 119 10.56 18.79 9.78
C PRO A 119 11.00 17.66 8.83
N PRO A 120 10.23 17.39 7.76
CA PRO A 120 10.60 16.41 6.74
C PRO A 120 11.93 16.79 6.08
N GLU A 121 12.61 15.81 5.50
CA GLU A 121 13.86 16.08 4.77
C GLU A 121 13.63 17.15 3.68
N PRO A 122 14.58 18.08 3.46
CA PRO A 122 14.42 19.15 2.47
C PRO A 122 14.07 18.64 1.06
N ALA A 123 14.54 17.45 0.69
CA ALA A 123 14.24 16.81 -0.59
C ALA A 123 12.74 16.55 -0.82
N LEU A 124 11.93 16.44 0.23
CA LEU A 124 10.48 16.25 0.14
C LEU A 124 9.71 17.57 -0.07
N VAL A 125 10.30 18.71 0.30
CA VAL A 125 9.67 20.03 0.24
C VAL A 125 10.20 20.92 -0.88
N HIS A 126 11.36 20.59 -1.43
CA HIS A 126 11.87 21.21 -2.64
C HIS A 126 11.23 20.58 -3.88
N THR A 127 10.34 21.33 -4.54
CA THR A 127 9.76 21.02 -5.85
C THR A 127 10.43 21.83 -6.96
#